data_AF-A0AAD7QAD4-F1
#
_entry.id   AF-A0AAD7QAD4-F1
#
_cell.length_a   1.000
_cell.length_b   1.000
_cell.length_c   1.000
_cell.angle_alpha   90.00
_cell.angle_beta   90.00
_cell.angle_gamma   90.00
#
_symmetry.space_group_name_H-M   'P 1'
#
loop_
_entity.id
_entity.type
_entity.pdbx_description
1 polymer ?
#
loop_
_entity_poly.entity_id
_entity_poly.type
_entity_poly.pdbx_seq_one_letter_code
_entity_poly.pdbx_strand_id
1 'polypeptide(L)'
;MLILSKSKSLHYCAAGSKPWRYNGEGENMEREDIKFLVQKWWEIYDDESLDYGFDADLNADEAFLAAQLEDGVVKLVTAPPAA
;
A
#
# COMPACT_ATOMS: atom_id res chain seq x y z
N MET A 1 -3.05 -18.88 14.83
CA MET A 1 -3.77 -18.35 13.65
C MET A 1 -4.82 -17.29 13.99
N LEU A 2 -5.49 -17.33 15.16
CA LEU A 2 -6.54 -16.34 15.55
C LEU A 2 -6.07 -14.88 15.70
N ILE A 3 -4.78 -14.64 15.86
CA ILE A 3 -4.22 -13.28 16.05
C ILE A 3 -4.26 -12.51 14.73
N LEU A 4 -3.84 -13.13 13.62
CA LEU A 4 -3.81 -12.49 12.31
C LEU A 4 -5.20 -12.12 11.79
N SER A 5 -6.20 -12.96 12.05
CA SER A 5 -7.58 -12.73 11.58
C SER A 5 -8.29 -11.57 12.29
N LYS A 6 -7.77 -11.08 13.42
CA LYS A 6 -8.34 -9.97 14.19
C LYS A 6 -7.54 -8.67 14.03
N SER A 7 -6.35 -8.73 13.46
CA SER A 7 -5.48 -7.58 13.23
C SER A 7 -6.08 -6.65 12.17
N LYS A 8 -6.03 -5.34 12.42
CA LYS A 8 -6.47 -4.30 11.47
C LYS A 8 -5.32 -3.68 10.67
N SER A 9 -4.11 -3.74 11.20
CA SER A 9 -2.90 -3.24 10.56
C SER A 9 -1.75 -4.21 10.78
N LEU A 10 -0.79 -4.19 9.85
CA LEU A 10 0.37 -5.06 9.83
C LEU A 10 1.62 -4.22 9.63
N HIS A 11 2.71 -4.59 10.31
CA HIS A 11 4.02 -3.97 10.16
C HIS A 11 5.06 -5.03 9.77
N TYR A 12 5.56 -4.94 8.55
CA TYR A 12 6.50 -5.90 7.95
C TYR A 12 7.97 -5.62 8.34
N CYS A 13 8.29 -5.85 9.62
CA CYS A 13 9.62 -5.57 10.17
C CYS A 13 10.66 -6.65 9.81
N ALA A 14 10.27 -7.93 9.89
CA ALA A 14 11.20 -9.04 9.75
C ALA A 14 11.80 -9.13 8.33
N ALA A 15 13.03 -9.64 8.23
CA ALA A 15 13.58 -10.10 6.96
C ALA A 15 12.64 -11.13 6.32
N GLY A 16 12.57 -11.13 4.99
CA GLY A 16 11.65 -12.01 4.24
C GLY A 16 10.16 -11.67 4.33
N SER A 17 9.74 -10.79 5.24
CA SER A 17 8.30 -10.50 5.45
C SER A 17 7.70 -9.47 4.49
N LYS A 18 8.53 -8.72 3.74
CA LYS A 18 8.06 -7.66 2.83
C LYS A 18 7.44 -8.29 1.57
N PRO A 19 6.12 -8.13 1.32
CA PRO A 19 5.43 -8.83 0.24
C PRO A 19 5.99 -8.53 -1.17
N TRP A 20 6.30 -7.25 -1.43
CA TRP A 20 6.88 -6.79 -2.70
C TRP A 20 8.32 -7.25 -2.96
N ARG A 21 8.95 -7.97 -2.02
CA ARG A 21 10.27 -8.62 -2.20
C ARG A 21 10.24 -10.11 -1.88
N TYR A 22 9.05 -10.71 -1.79
CA TYR A 22 8.92 -12.12 -1.44
C TYR A 22 9.33 -13.01 -2.62
N ASN A 23 10.33 -13.87 -2.43
CA ASN A 23 10.83 -14.80 -3.44
C ASN A 23 10.86 -16.26 -2.96
N GLY A 24 10.46 -16.53 -1.72
CA GLY A 24 10.46 -17.86 -1.11
C GLY A 24 11.80 -18.35 -0.55
N GLU A 25 12.90 -17.63 -0.76
CA GLU A 25 14.26 -18.07 -0.41
C GLU A 25 14.89 -17.28 0.76
N GLY A 26 14.27 -16.18 1.18
CA GLY A 26 14.79 -15.32 2.24
C GLY A 26 14.59 -15.88 3.65
N GLU A 27 15.36 -15.34 4.59
CA GLU A 27 15.25 -15.65 6.02
C GLU A 27 13.80 -15.42 6.50
N ASN A 28 13.21 -16.43 7.15
CA ASN A 28 11.82 -16.46 7.64
C ASN A 28 10.73 -16.68 6.56
N MET A 29 11.07 -16.80 5.27
CA MET A 29 10.06 -17.00 4.22
C MET A 29 9.42 -18.39 4.28
N GLU A 30 10.01 -19.34 4.98
CA GLU A 30 9.46 -20.66 5.26
C GLU A 30 8.32 -20.64 6.29
N ARG A 31 8.20 -19.56 7.09
CA ARG A 31 7.17 -19.45 8.12
C ARG A 31 5.78 -19.30 7.52
N GLU A 32 4.86 -20.12 8.02
CA GLU A 32 3.47 -20.16 7.55
C GLU A 32 2.69 -18.86 7.79
N ASP A 33 2.97 -18.15 8.89
CA ASP A 33 2.32 -16.88 9.14
C ASP A 33 2.80 -15.79 8.17
N ILE A 34 4.08 -15.79 7.77
CA ILE A 34 4.61 -14.88 6.75
C ILE A 34 4.01 -15.20 5.38
N LYS A 35 3.96 -16.48 4.98
CA LYS A 35 3.32 -16.91 3.71
C LYS A 35 1.88 -16.43 3.64
N PHE A 36 1.12 -16.63 4.71
CA PHE A 36 -0.27 -16.19 4.78
C PHE A 36 -0.42 -14.66 4.68
N LEU A 37 0.44 -13.88 5.34
CA LEU A 37 0.40 -12.42 5.24
C LEU A 37 0.75 -11.92 3.84
N VAL A 38 1.76 -12.51 3.21
CA VAL A 38 2.16 -12.18 1.85
C VAL A 38 1.03 -12.50 0.88
N GLN A 39 0.39 -13.66 1.01
CA GLN A 39 -0.77 -14.03 0.20
C GLN A 39 -1.90 -13.00 0.35
N LYS A 40 -2.26 -12.62 1.59
CA LYS A 40 -3.30 -11.62 1.85
C LYS A 40 -2.97 -10.26 1.24
N TRP A 41 -1.68 -9.89 1.22
CA TRP A 41 -1.25 -8.65 0.58
C TRP A 41 -1.42 -8.71 -0.95
N TRP A 42 -1.04 -9.82 -1.59
CA TRP A 42 -1.23 -10.01 -3.03
C TRP A 42 -2.71 -10.06 -3.43
N GLU A 43 -3.55 -10.72 -2.63
CA GLU A 43 -5.02 -10.72 -2.85
C GLU A 43 -5.62 -9.30 -2.88
N ILE A 44 -5.03 -8.34 -2.17
CA ILE A 44 -5.47 -6.94 -2.18
C ILE A 44 -4.82 -6.18 -3.35
N TYR A 45 -3.55 -6.45 -3.64
CA TYR A 45 -2.82 -5.77 -4.72
C TYR A 45 -3.35 -6.14 -6.10
N ASP A 46 -3.73 -7.40 -6.31
CA ASP A 46 -4.27 -7.92 -7.57
C ASP A 46 -5.80 -7.71 -7.70
N ASP A 47 -6.42 -7.07 -6.71
CA ASP A 47 -7.85 -6.75 -6.75
C ASP A 47 -8.10 -5.52 -7.64
N GLU A 48 -8.41 -5.77 -8.91
CA GLU A 48 -8.73 -4.74 -9.91
C GLU A 48 -9.89 -3.82 -9.49
N SER A 49 -10.75 -4.22 -8.54
CA SER A 49 -11.82 -3.33 -8.04
C SER A 49 -11.29 -2.20 -7.15
N LEU A 50 -10.07 -2.36 -6.63
CA LEU A 50 -9.33 -1.35 -5.88
C LEU A 50 -8.44 -0.51 -6.77
N ASP A 51 -8.31 -0.86 -8.05
CA ASP A 51 -7.66 0.02 -9.01
C ASP A 51 -8.42 1.34 -9.00
N TYR A 52 -7.71 2.39 -8.64
CA TYR A 52 -8.22 3.73 -8.80
C TYR A 52 -8.34 3.96 -10.31
N GLY A 53 -9.56 3.75 -10.82
CA GLY A 53 -9.89 3.99 -12.20
C GLY A 53 -9.48 5.41 -12.55
N PHE A 54 -8.59 5.55 -13.53
CA PHE A 54 -8.67 6.70 -14.42
C PHE A 54 -9.98 6.54 -15.19
N ASP A 55 -11.11 6.68 -14.48
CA ASP A 55 -12.39 6.85 -15.14
C ASP A 55 -12.17 8.07 -16.01
N ALA A 56 -12.22 7.86 -17.33
CA ALA A 56 -12.13 8.91 -18.33
C ALA A 56 -13.34 9.86 -18.27
N ASP A 57 -13.99 9.99 -17.12
CA ASP A 57 -14.82 11.14 -16.78
C ASP A 57 -13.93 12.21 -16.16
N LEU A 58 -13.10 12.79 -17.03
CA LEU A 58 -12.21 13.93 -16.78
C LEU A 58 -12.94 15.14 -16.14
N ASN A 59 -14.27 15.12 -16.02
CA ASN A 59 -15.06 16.20 -15.46
C ASN A 59 -15.07 16.26 -13.93
N ALA A 60 -14.90 15.13 -13.22
CA ALA A 60 -14.84 15.14 -11.74
C ALA A 60 -13.44 15.54 -11.24
N ASP A 61 -12.41 15.09 -11.96
CA ASP A 61 -11.01 15.37 -11.63
C ASP A 61 -10.57 16.77 -12.03
N GLU A 62 -11.09 17.36 -13.11
CA GLU A 62 -10.79 18.76 -13.44
C GLU A 62 -11.25 19.72 -12.35
N ALA A 63 -12.37 19.47 -11.67
CA ALA A 63 -12.81 20.30 -10.56
C ALA A 63 -11.86 20.21 -9.35
N PHE A 64 -11.32 19.01 -9.08
CA PHE A 64 -10.36 18.78 -8.00
C PHE A 64 -8.96 19.37 -8.32
N LEU A 65 -8.47 19.14 -9.55
CA LEU A 65 -7.22 19.69 -10.07
C LEU A 65 -7.27 21.22 -10.20
N ALA A 66 -8.38 21.78 -10.68
CA ALA A 66 -8.58 23.23 -10.80
C ALA A 66 -8.67 23.89 -9.42
N ALA A 67 -9.38 23.29 -8.45
CA ALA A 67 -9.41 23.79 -7.07
C ALA A 67 -8.01 23.81 -6.42
N GLN A 68 -7.12 22.91 -6.83
CA GLN A 68 -5.75 22.84 -6.34
C GLN A 68 -4.79 23.82 -7.04
N LEU A 69 -5.11 24.23 -8.28
CA LEU A 69 -4.35 25.23 -9.05
C LEU A 69 -4.77 26.67 -8.75
N GLU A 70 -6.06 26.92 -8.52
CA GLU A 70 -6.61 28.27 -8.24
C GLU A 70 -6.00 28.91 -6.98
N ASP A 71 -5.53 28.09 -6.01
CA ASP A 71 -4.88 28.57 -4.78
C ASP A 71 -3.35 28.67 -4.88
N GLY A 72 -2.75 28.40 -6.05
CA GLY A 72 -1.38 28.76 -6.44
C GLY A 72 -0.23 28.29 -5.55
N VAL A 73 -0.47 27.45 -4.53
CA VAL A 73 0.54 27.04 -3.56
C VAL A 73 0.36 25.57 -3.21
N VAL A 74 1.07 24.70 -3.94
CA VAL A 74 1.39 23.36 -3.43
C VAL A 74 2.36 23.55 -2.25
N LYS A 75 1.86 23.51 -1.02
CA LYS A 75 2.72 23.49 0.18
C LYS A 75 3.47 22.15 0.22
N LEU A 76 4.64 22.12 -0.40
CA LEU A 76 5.59 21.01 -0.27
C LEU A 76 6.10 20.99 1.18
N VAL A 77 5.43 20.24 2.05
CA VAL A 77 5.90 20.00 3.42
C VAL A 77 6.98 18.92 3.33
N THR A 78 8.24 19.35 3.38
CA THR A 78 9.36 18.40 3.49
C THR A 78 9.30 17.74 4.86
N ALA A 79 9.28 16.40 4.89
CA ALA A 79 9.44 15.67 6.13
C ALA A 79 10.79 16.02 6.78
N PRO A 80 10.87 16.12 8.12
CA PRO A 80 12.13 16.31 8.81
C PRO A 80 13.11 15.15 8.51
N PRO A 81 14.44 15.38 8.56
CA PRO A 81 15.43 14.33 8.39
C PRO A 81 15.19 13.20 9.39
N ALA A 82 15.25 11.95 8.91
CA ALA A 82 15.24 10.79 9.80
C ALA A 82 16.48 10.83 10.69
N ALA A 83 16.29 10.63 12.00
CA ALA A 83 17.35 10.55 13.00
C ALA A 83 17.99 9.15 13.04
#